data_AF-A0A9J6E3Q5-F1
#
_entry.id   AF-A0A9J6E3Q5-F1
#
_cell.length_a   1.000
_cell.length_b   1.000
_cell.length_c   1.000
_cell.angle_alpha   90.00
_cell.angle_beta   90.00
_cell.angle_gamma   90.00
#
_symmetry.space_group_name_H-M   'P 1'
#
loop_
_entity.id
_entity.type
_entity.pdbx_description
1 polymer ?
#
loop_
_entity_poly.entity_id
_entity_poly.type
_entity_poly.pdbx_seq_one_letter_code
_entity_poly.pdbx_strand_id
1 'polypeptide(L)'
;MEREHLVSVYVAASGTTSRGVVRGVNADLPDSERQRLLVSSHNPTLIGARRIKNTTTIILLFDELKVPNYVRCGVLLLRCTSYKRQTDTCRNCSRVGHRQGVCPTPSEKVCGHCCIKPTGPDHECVRPKCALYGEAHITGQRTRPKRNQVPYVV
;
A
#
# COMPACT_ATOMS: atom_id res chain seq x y z
N MET A 1 1.40 4.68 36.59
CA MET A 1 0.68 3.78 35.67
C MET A 1 1.24 4.03 34.27
N GLU A 2 2.37 3.40 33.97
CA GLU A 2 3.04 3.50 32.67
C GLU A 2 2.22 2.75 31.63
N ARG A 3 1.85 3.44 30.54
CA ARG A 3 1.18 2.82 29.41
C ARG A 3 2.23 2.12 28.57
N GLU A 4 2.20 0.78 28.56
CA GLU A 4 2.97 -0.01 27.62
C GLU A 4 2.55 0.35 26.19
N HIS A 5 3.35 1.17 25.54
CA HIS A 5 3.22 1.41 24.12
C HIS A 5 3.88 0.22 23.40
N LEU A 6 3.08 -0.67 22.81
CA LEU A 6 3.56 -1.68 21.86
C LEU A 6 4.15 -0.96 20.63
N VAL A 7 5.44 -0.66 20.70
CA VAL A 7 6.21 -0.08 19.60
C VAL A 7 6.44 -1.18 18.57
N SER A 8 5.67 -1.14 17.48
CA SER A 8 5.95 -1.94 16.28
C SER A 8 7.15 -1.35 15.55
N VAL A 9 8.35 -1.85 15.83
CA VAL A 9 9.57 -1.44 15.12
C VAL A 9 9.44 -1.82 13.64
N TYR A 10 9.53 -0.81 12.76
CA TYR A 10 9.53 -1.01 11.31
C TYR A 10 10.94 -1.48 10.90
N VAL A 11 11.12 -2.78 10.71
CA VAL A 11 12.34 -3.30 10.06
C VAL A 11 12.21 -3.00 8.57
N ALA A 12 13.04 -2.10 8.07
CA ALA A 12 13.20 -1.90 6.63
C ALA A 12 13.68 -3.22 6.04
N ALA A 13 12.92 -3.75 5.08
CA ALA A 13 13.23 -5.04 4.49
C ALA A 13 14.52 -4.91 3.68
N SER A 14 15.43 -5.89 3.78
CA SER A 14 16.64 -5.94 2.96
C SER A 14 16.27 -5.92 1.48
N GLY A 15 17.14 -5.38 0.62
CA GLY A 15 16.91 -5.20 -0.82
C GLY A 15 16.68 -6.49 -1.65
N THR A 16 16.46 -7.61 -0.97
CA THR A 16 16.18 -8.94 -1.54
C THR A 16 14.73 -9.38 -1.33
N THR A 17 13.89 -8.57 -0.68
CA THR A 17 12.53 -8.97 -0.30
C THR A 17 11.47 -8.51 -1.29
N SER A 18 10.38 -9.26 -1.40
CA SER A 18 9.21 -8.87 -2.20
C SER A 18 7.91 -8.98 -1.41
N ARG A 19 6.87 -8.29 -1.87
CA ARG A 19 5.55 -8.33 -1.25
C ARG A 19 4.51 -8.92 -2.17
N GLY A 20 3.75 -9.88 -1.66
CA GLY A 20 2.58 -10.45 -2.33
C GLY A 20 1.28 -10.06 -1.64
N VAL A 21 0.17 -10.33 -2.31
CA VAL A 21 -1.17 -10.20 -1.76
C VAL A 21 -2.01 -11.42 -2.10
N VAL A 22 -2.67 -11.97 -1.09
CA VAL A 22 -3.67 -13.04 -1.20
C VAL A 22 -5.01 -12.53 -0.68
N ARG A 23 -6.10 -13.08 -1.21
CA ARG A 23 -7.48 -12.74 -0.84
C ARG A 23 -8.24 -14.01 -0.50
N GLY A 24 -9.34 -13.85 0.25
CA GLY A 24 -10.22 -14.97 0.62
C GLY A 24 -9.81 -15.70 1.89
N VAL A 25 -8.92 -15.14 2.71
CA VAL A 25 -8.61 -15.71 4.04
C VAL A 25 -9.64 -15.23 5.04
N ASN A 26 -10.27 -16.15 5.77
CA ASN A 26 -11.30 -15.87 6.76
C ASN A 26 -10.89 -14.69 7.67
N ALA A 27 -11.75 -13.69 7.81
CA ALA A 27 -11.51 -12.48 8.60
C ALA A 27 -11.29 -12.78 10.09
N ASP A 28 -11.96 -13.81 10.59
CA ASP A 28 -11.94 -14.22 12.01
C ASP A 28 -10.73 -15.09 12.35
N LEU A 29 -9.91 -15.45 11.35
CA LEU A 29 -8.68 -16.21 11.57
C LEU A 29 -7.69 -15.37 12.42
N PRO A 30 -7.33 -15.83 13.63
CA PRO A 30 -6.44 -15.09 14.53
C PRO A 30 -5.06 -14.87 13.94
N ASP A 31 -4.37 -13.82 14.38
CA ASP A 31 -3.05 -13.44 13.87
C ASP A 31 -2.00 -14.53 14.07
N SER A 32 -1.98 -15.19 15.24
CA SER A 32 -1.08 -16.31 15.56
C SER A 32 -1.32 -17.51 14.64
N GLU A 33 -2.58 -17.90 14.46
CA GLU A 33 -2.95 -19.03 13.62
C GLU A 33 -2.69 -18.74 12.14
N ARG A 34 -3.00 -17.53 11.68
CA ARG A 34 -2.66 -17.07 10.33
C ARG A 34 -1.16 -17.18 10.07
N GLN A 35 -0.35 -16.71 11.01
CA GLN A 35 1.11 -16.76 10.87
C GLN A 35 1.57 -18.22 10.79
N ARG A 36 1.07 -19.10 11.65
CA ARG A 36 1.38 -20.55 11.64
C ARG A 36 1.00 -21.25 10.32
N LEU A 37 -0.17 -20.94 9.78
CA LEU A 37 -0.69 -21.58 8.56
C LEU A 37 0.02 -21.10 7.28
N LEU A 38 0.47 -19.84 7.25
CA LEU A 38 1.11 -19.24 6.10
C LEU A 38 2.64 -19.39 6.16
N VAL A 39 3.27 -19.02 7.27
CA VAL A 39 4.72 -19.12 7.47
C VAL A 39 5.04 -20.54 7.93
N SER A 40 5.13 -21.44 6.95
CA SER A 40 5.35 -22.87 7.14
C SER A 40 6.32 -23.40 6.09
N SER A 41 6.77 -24.65 6.26
CA SER A 41 7.63 -25.35 5.30
C SER A 41 7.05 -25.43 3.89
N HIS A 42 5.73 -25.28 3.73
CA HIS A 42 5.08 -25.24 2.42
C HIS A 42 5.25 -23.92 1.66
N ASN A 43 5.67 -22.85 2.34
CA ASN A 43 5.97 -21.56 1.74
C ASN A 43 7.35 -21.09 2.22
N PRO A 44 8.43 -21.75 1.76
CA PRO A 44 9.76 -21.62 2.37
C PRO A 44 10.32 -20.19 2.33
N THR A 45 9.92 -19.39 1.34
CA THR A 45 10.37 -18.01 1.16
C THR A 45 9.52 -16.99 1.91
N LEU A 46 8.41 -17.41 2.53
CA LEU A 46 7.50 -16.50 3.20
C LEU A 46 7.97 -16.25 4.64
N ILE A 47 8.41 -15.03 4.91
CA ILE A 47 8.92 -14.61 6.22
C ILE A 47 7.90 -13.83 7.05
N GLY A 48 6.77 -13.42 6.46
CA GLY A 48 5.74 -12.72 7.22
C GLY A 48 4.39 -12.59 6.52
N ALA A 49 3.32 -12.56 7.31
CA ALA A 49 1.96 -12.37 6.83
C ALA A 49 1.19 -11.37 7.71
N ARG A 50 0.64 -10.33 7.06
CA ARG A 50 -0.11 -9.27 7.76
C ARG A 50 -1.44 -9.00 7.09
N ARG A 51 -2.53 -9.03 7.85
CA ARG A 51 -3.87 -8.68 7.35
C ARG A 51 -4.00 -7.17 7.13
N ILE A 52 -4.71 -6.80 6.07
CA ILE A 52 -5.14 -5.42 5.85
C ILE A 52 -6.43 -5.17 6.63
N LYS A 53 -6.33 -4.52 7.79
CA LYS A 53 -7.50 -4.19 8.65
C LYS A 53 -8.36 -5.45 8.91
N ASN A 54 -9.68 -5.32 8.98
CA ASN A 54 -10.62 -6.43 9.17
C ASN A 54 -11.14 -6.96 7.82
N THR A 55 -10.25 -7.20 6.86
CA THR A 55 -10.62 -7.72 5.53
C THR A 55 -10.09 -9.13 5.31
N THR A 56 -10.58 -9.81 4.28
CA THR A 56 -10.07 -11.13 3.85
C THR A 56 -8.74 -11.07 3.09
N THR A 57 -8.09 -9.90 3.06
CA THR A 57 -6.87 -9.64 2.30
C THR A 57 -5.65 -9.62 3.21
N ILE A 58 -4.62 -10.37 2.81
CA ILE A 58 -3.35 -10.47 3.53
C ILE A 58 -2.21 -10.05 2.61
N ILE A 59 -1.32 -9.21 3.15
CA ILE A 59 -0.03 -8.87 2.55
C ILE A 59 0.99 -9.89 3.06
N LEU A 60 1.71 -10.47 2.12
CA LEU A 60 2.76 -11.45 2.33
C LEU A 60 4.13 -10.79 2.11
N LEU A 61 5.11 -11.14 2.92
CA LEU A 61 6.50 -10.71 2.78
C LEU A 61 7.36 -11.94 2.49
N PHE A 62 8.05 -11.90 1.35
CA PHE A 62 8.97 -12.94 0.91
C PHE A 62 10.42 -12.47 1.06
N ASP A 63 11.32 -13.39 1.38
CA ASP A 63 12.77 -13.17 1.43
C ASP A 63 13.46 -13.19 0.05
N GLU A 64 12.67 -13.37 -1.01
CA GLU A 64 13.09 -13.31 -2.40
C GLU A 64 12.38 -12.18 -3.18
N LEU A 65 12.99 -11.75 -4.28
CA LEU A 65 12.44 -10.74 -5.19
C LEU A 65 11.24 -11.26 -6.02
N LYS A 66 11.06 -12.58 -6.11
CA LYS A 66 10.01 -13.21 -6.91
C LYS A 66 8.80 -13.56 -6.05
N VAL A 67 7.65 -12.99 -6.39
CA VAL A 67 6.37 -13.38 -5.78
C VAL A 67 5.84 -14.65 -6.47
N PRO A 68 5.55 -15.72 -5.72
CA PRO A 68 4.97 -16.94 -6.29
C PRO A 68 3.52 -16.70 -6.76
N ASN A 69 3.05 -17.49 -7.72
CA ASN A 69 1.67 -17.40 -8.23
C ASN A 69 0.63 -17.90 -7.21
N TYR A 70 1.05 -18.79 -6.30
CA TYR A 70 0.19 -19.41 -5.30
C TYR A 70 0.93 -19.58 -3.97
N VAL A 71 0.18 -19.57 -2.88
CA VAL A 71 0.66 -19.75 -1.51
C VAL A 71 -0.30 -20.68 -0.78
N ARG A 72 0.22 -21.61 0.02
CA ARG A 72 -0.60 -22.48 0.86
C ARG A 72 -0.98 -21.79 2.18
N CYS A 73 -2.23 -21.92 2.59
CA CYS A 73 -2.72 -21.52 3.91
C CYS A 73 -3.48 -22.69 4.51
N GLY A 74 -2.81 -23.50 5.33
CA GLY A 74 -3.32 -24.81 5.73
C GLY A 74 -3.59 -25.69 4.51
N VAL A 75 -4.85 -26.10 4.32
CA VAL A 75 -5.27 -26.94 3.19
C VAL A 75 -5.63 -26.13 1.92
N LEU A 76 -5.70 -24.80 2.02
CA LEU A 76 -6.10 -23.94 0.90
C LEU A 76 -4.90 -23.55 0.04
N LEU A 77 -5.07 -23.58 -1.28
CA LEU A 77 -4.13 -22.99 -2.23
C LEU A 77 -4.68 -21.65 -2.72
N LEU A 78 -4.03 -20.55 -2.32
CA LEU A 78 -4.50 -19.20 -2.58
C LEU A 78 -3.69 -18.56 -3.70
N ARG A 79 -4.38 -17.93 -4.66
CA ARG A 79 -3.71 -17.12 -5.69
C ARG A 79 -3.02 -15.93 -5.03
N CYS A 80 -1.72 -15.83 -5.28
CA CYS A 80 -0.88 -14.73 -4.83
C CYS A 80 -0.53 -13.85 -6.03
N THR A 81 -0.60 -12.54 -5.82
CA THR A 81 -0.23 -11.54 -6.83
C THR A 81 0.74 -10.55 -6.23
N SER A 82 1.58 -9.92 -7.05
CA SER A 82 2.52 -8.91 -6.56
C SER A 82 1.78 -7.74 -5.92
N TYR A 83 2.20 -7.37 -4.71
CA TYR A 83 1.67 -6.21 -4.02
C TYR A 83 2.19 -4.95 -4.71
N LYS A 84 1.29 -4.25 -5.39
CA LYS A 84 1.56 -2.96 -6.00
C LYS A 84 1.07 -1.88 -5.05
N ARG A 85 2.02 -1.14 -4.45
CA ARG A 85 1.65 -0.02 -3.57
C ARG A 85 1.02 1.07 -4.44
N GLN A 86 -0.20 1.47 -4.10
CA GLN A 86 -0.78 2.67 -4.70
C GLN A 86 -0.03 3.89 -4.20
N THR A 87 0.36 4.78 -5.11
CA THR A 87 0.88 6.09 -4.73
C THR A 87 -0.24 6.86 -4.04
N ASP A 88 -0.01 7.17 -2.77
CA ASP A 88 -0.94 7.94 -1.96
C ASP A 88 -0.97 9.38 -2.47
N THR A 89 -2.17 9.95 -2.60
CA THR A 89 -2.38 11.38 -2.81
C THR A 89 -2.78 11.98 -1.47
N CYS A 90 -2.01 12.94 -0.98
CA CYS A 90 -2.27 13.58 0.29
C CYS A 90 -3.50 14.48 0.21
N ARG A 91 -4.43 14.33 1.15
CA ARG A 91 -5.65 15.16 1.19
C ARG A 91 -5.43 16.55 1.80
N ASN A 92 -4.33 16.77 2.51
CA ASN A 92 -4.00 18.08 3.08
C ASN A 92 -3.39 18.99 2.00
N CYS A 93 -2.29 18.55 1.40
CA CYS A 93 -1.53 19.38 0.45
C CYS A 93 -1.82 19.08 -1.03
N SER A 94 -2.62 18.04 -1.35
CA SER A 94 -2.90 17.56 -2.71
C SER A 94 -1.71 16.98 -3.49
N ARG A 95 -0.52 16.85 -2.88
CA ARG A 95 0.68 16.26 -3.50
C ARG A 95 0.68 14.72 -3.41
N VAL A 96 1.47 14.07 -4.26
CA VAL A 96 1.61 12.60 -4.32
C VAL A 96 2.80 12.14 -3.47
N GLY A 97 2.77 10.89 -3.01
CA GLY A 97 3.92 10.21 -2.36
C GLY A 97 3.84 10.10 -0.84
N HIS A 98 2.89 10.77 -0.19
CA HIS A 98 2.71 10.68 1.25
C HIS A 98 1.22 10.65 1.67
N ARG A 99 0.97 10.21 2.91
CA ARG A 99 -0.37 10.15 3.49
C ARG A 99 -0.68 11.42 4.27
N GLN A 100 -1.97 11.69 4.44
CA GLN A 100 -2.46 12.87 5.16
C GLN A 100 -1.86 13.03 6.56
N GLY A 101 -1.74 11.94 7.33
CA GLY A 101 -1.22 11.97 8.71
C GLY A 101 0.29 12.21 8.83
N VAL A 102 1.05 12.13 7.73
CA VAL A 102 2.50 12.38 7.69
C VAL A 102 2.84 13.49 6.70
N CYS A 103 1.90 14.41 6.48
CA CYS A 103 2.08 15.49 5.53
C CYS A 103 3.14 16.48 6.05
N PRO A 104 4.25 16.69 5.32
CA PRO A 104 5.27 17.65 5.74
C PRO A 104 4.80 19.11 5.57
N THR A 105 3.85 19.36 4.68
CA THR A 105 3.42 20.71 4.27
C THR A 105 1.89 20.86 4.24
N PRO A 106 1.20 20.68 5.39
CA PRO A 106 -0.27 20.69 5.43
C PRO A 106 -0.87 22.07 5.10
N SER A 107 -0.14 23.16 5.37
CA SER A 107 -0.54 24.54 5.07
C SER A 107 -0.34 24.93 3.60
N GLU A 108 0.44 24.17 2.83
CA GLU A 108 0.75 24.46 1.43
C GLU A 108 -0.09 23.61 0.49
N LYS A 109 -1.39 23.87 0.47
CA LYS A 109 -2.30 23.15 -0.43
C LYS A 109 -2.08 23.59 -1.88
N VAL A 110 -1.77 22.63 -2.75
CA VAL A 110 -1.80 22.85 -4.20
C VAL A 110 -3.15 22.44 -4.78
N CYS A 111 -3.46 22.96 -5.96
CA CYS A 111 -4.64 22.57 -6.71
C CYS A 111 -4.56 21.10 -7.13
N GLY A 112 -5.60 20.31 -6.89
CA GLY A 112 -5.63 18.89 -7.27
C GLY A 112 -5.69 18.63 -8.79
N HIS A 113 -6.02 19.65 -9.59
CA HIS A 113 -6.14 19.53 -11.06
C HIS A 113 -4.86 19.92 -11.80
N CYS A 114 -4.16 20.97 -11.36
CA CYS A 114 -2.96 21.47 -12.05
C CYS A 114 -1.67 21.37 -11.21
N CYS A 115 -1.78 20.98 -9.93
CA CYS A 115 -0.66 20.82 -8.99
C CYS A 115 0.13 22.12 -8.70
N ILE A 116 -0.43 23.29 -9.04
CA ILE A 116 0.15 24.60 -8.76
C ILE A 116 -0.49 25.17 -7.49
N LYS A 117 0.28 25.98 -6.72
CA LYS A 117 -0.25 26.72 -5.58
C LYS A 117 -1.23 27.80 -6.08
N PRO A 118 -2.49 27.78 -5.66
CA PRO A 118 -3.45 28.82 -6.07
C PRO A 118 -2.97 30.19 -5.58
N THR A 119 -2.95 31.17 -6.47
CA THR A 119 -2.58 32.57 -6.16
C THR A 119 -3.75 33.40 -5.62
N GLY A 120 -4.95 32.82 -5.55
CA GLY A 120 -6.17 33.45 -5.06
C GLY A 120 -7.36 32.48 -5.01
N PRO A 121 -8.55 32.95 -4.59
CA PRO A 121 -9.77 32.13 -4.53
C PRO A 121 -10.26 31.67 -5.91
N ASP A 122 -10.14 32.52 -6.94
CA ASP A 122 -10.51 32.22 -8.33
C ASP A 122 -9.32 31.63 -9.11
N HIS A 123 -8.81 30.50 -8.62
CA HIS A 123 -7.77 29.77 -9.33
C HIS A 123 -8.38 28.99 -10.52
N GLU A 124 -8.15 29.49 -11.73
CA GLU A 124 -8.47 28.77 -12.96
C GLU A 124 -7.31 27.87 -13.41
N CYS A 125 -7.63 26.62 -13.74
CA CYS A 125 -6.66 25.64 -14.21
C CYS A 125 -6.39 25.81 -15.72
N VAL A 126 -5.36 26.58 -16.08
CA VAL A 126 -4.97 26.77 -17.49
C VAL A 126 -4.54 25.44 -18.16
N ARG A 127 -3.90 24.53 -17.40
CA ARG A 127 -3.45 23.21 -17.89
C ARG A 127 -3.63 22.13 -16.82
N PRO A 128 -4.81 21.50 -16.71
CA PRO A 128 -5.01 20.43 -15.75
C PRO A 128 -4.15 19.22 -16.14
N LYS A 129 -3.30 18.77 -15.23
CA LYS A 129 -2.47 17.56 -15.35
C LYS A 129 -2.38 16.87 -14.00
N CYS A 130 -2.77 15.60 -13.99
CA CYS A 130 -2.67 14.74 -12.82
C CYS A 130 -1.20 14.47 -12.47
N ALA A 131 -0.79 14.68 -11.23
CA ALA A 131 0.60 14.40 -10.81
C ALA A 131 0.98 12.91 -10.89
N LEU A 132 0.02 11.99 -10.98
CA LEU A 132 0.28 10.55 -11.08
C LEU A 132 0.50 10.06 -12.52
N TYR A 133 -0.14 10.70 -13.50
CA TYR A 133 -0.17 10.19 -14.89
C TYR A 133 0.09 11.25 -15.96
N GLY A 134 0.11 12.53 -15.61
CA GLY A 134 0.28 13.64 -16.55
C GLY A 134 -0.95 13.98 -17.42
N GLU A 135 -2.08 13.29 -17.24
CA GLU A 135 -3.30 13.48 -18.03
C GLU A 135 -4.29 14.49 -17.40
N ALA A 136 -5.22 15.01 -18.19
CA ALA A 136 -6.23 15.99 -17.77
C ALA A 136 -7.35 15.39 -16.89
N HIS A 137 -7.05 15.13 -15.62
CA HIS A 137 -8.00 14.73 -14.58
C HIS A 137 -7.48 15.09 -13.18
N ILE A 138 -8.35 14.95 -12.16
CA ILE A 138 -7.99 15.26 -10.77
C ILE A 138 -6.97 14.25 -10.25
N THR A 139 -5.89 14.74 -9.63
CA THR A 139 -4.90 13.89 -8.97
C THR A 139 -5.57 13.03 -7.89
N GLY A 140 -5.46 11.70 -8.03
CA GLY A 140 -6.04 10.75 -7.09
C GLY A 140 -7.50 10.34 -7.37
N GLN A 141 -8.09 10.76 -8.50
CA GLN A 141 -9.41 10.31 -8.93
C GLN A 141 -9.43 8.78 -9.10
N ARG A 142 -10.43 8.11 -8.52
CA ARG A 142 -10.53 6.65 -8.43
C ARG A 142 -10.93 5.95 -9.73
N THR A 143 -11.29 6.70 -10.77
CA THR A 143 -11.92 6.20 -12.00
C THR A 143 -10.96 5.55 -13.00
N ARG A 144 -9.65 5.52 -12.74
CA ARG A 144 -8.65 4.94 -13.67
C ARG A 144 -8.10 3.58 -13.18
N PRO A 145 -8.08 2.53 -14.02
CA PRO A 145 -7.57 1.19 -13.66
C PRO A 145 -6.04 1.09 -13.53
N LYS A 146 -5.28 2.11 -13.94
CA LYS A 146 -3.80 2.12 -13.92
C LYS A 146 -3.16 2.67 -12.62
N ARG A 147 -3.90 2.70 -11.49
CA ARG A 147 -3.35 3.12 -10.17
C ARG A 147 -2.30 2.20 -9.58
N ASN A 148 -2.06 1.09 -10.26
CA ASN A 148 -1.10 0.07 -9.86
C ASN A 148 0.19 0.27 -10.66
N GLN A 149 1.09 1.14 -10.19
CA GLN A 149 2.46 1.17 -10.70
C GLN A 149 3.33 0.14 -9.97
N VAL A 150 4.40 -0.27 -10.66
CA VAL A 150 5.56 -1.15 -10.35
C VAL A 150 5.49 -2.03 -9.09
N PRO A 151 5.88 -3.32 -9.16
CA PRO A 151 6.01 -4.16 -7.97
C PRO A 151 6.77 -3.39 -6.89
N TYR A 152 6.26 -3.41 -5.66
CA TYR A 152 6.97 -2.78 -4.55
C TYR A 152 8.23 -3.60 -4.26
N VAL A 153 9.32 -3.22 -4.93
CA VAL A 153 10.69 -3.63 -4.61
C VAL A 153 11.16 -2.67 -3.52
N VAL A 154 11.59 -3.21 -2.38
CA VAL A 154 12.22 -2.45 -1.30
C VAL A 154 13.70 -2.35 -1.59
#